data_AF-A0A1H4CUA2-F1
#
_entry.id   AF-A0A1H4CUA2-F1
#
_cell.length_a   1.000
_cell.length_b   1.000
_cell.length_c   1.000
_cell.angle_alpha   90.00
_cell.angle_beta   90.00
_cell.angle_gamma   90.00
#
_symmetry.space_group_name_H-M   'P 1'
#
loop_
_entity.id
_entity.type
_entity.pdbx_description
1 polymer ?
#
loop_
_entity_poly.entity_id
_entity_poly.type
_entity_poly.pdbx_seq_one_letter_code
_entity_poly.pdbx_strand_id
1 'polypeptide(L)'
;VGSAVLKHASLIIDAPKKQFVFMPHNGQDITVGNSETGSASFIPSEAGDTLGVLKAVIRKGSIAYKKGIRTGDYLIEVNGISIKDICTYMLMERKDEEALFKFRSPKGIDKIVRLKRTN
;
A
#
# COMPACT_ATOMS: atom_id res chain seq x y z
N VAL A 1 -22.89 -0.90 14.13
CA VAL A 1 -21.58 -1.51 13.79
C VAL A 1 -20.45 -1.06 14.73
N GLY A 2 -20.40 0.21 15.18
CA GLY A 2 -19.32 0.74 16.04
C GLY A 2 -19.02 -0.03 17.34
N SER A 3 -19.79 0.19 18.41
CA SER A 3 -19.48 -0.42 19.73
C SER A 3 -19.64 -1.96 19.75
N ALA A 4 -20.41 -2.53 18.83
CA ALA A 4 -20.62 -3.97 18.74
C ALA A 4 -19.32 -4.74 18.46
N VAL A 5 -18.34 -4.13 17.78
CA VAL A 5 -17.05 -4.76 17.52
C VAL A 5 -16.27 -5.04 18.81
N LEU A 6 -16.50 -4.23 19.85
CA LEU A 6 -15.81 -4.35 21.15
C LEU A 6 -16.29 -5.54 21.98
N LYS A 7 -17.38 -6.22 21.58
CA LYS A 7 -17.79 -7.49 22.21
C LYS A 7 -16.86 -8.65 21.87
N HIS A 8 -16.07 -8.51 20.79
CA HIS A 8 -15.27 -9.58 20.21
C HIS A 8 -13.79 -9.24 20.13
N ALA A 9 -13.41 -8.00 20.46
CA ALA A 9 -12.06 -7.50 20.32
C ALA A 9 -11.82 -6.31 21.25
N SER A 10 -10.55 -6.11 21.61
CA SER A 10 -10.09 -4.86 22.21
C SER A 10 -9.55 -3.93 21.13
N LEU A 11 -9.86 -2.64 21.25
CA LEU A 11 -9.24 -1.58 20.45
C LEU A 11 -8.34 -0.74 21.35
N ILE A 12 -7.04 -0.74 21.08
CA ILE A 12 -6.04 -0.01 21.86
C ILE A 12 -5.57 1.19 21.03
N ILE A 13 -5.58 2.37 21.64
CA ILE A 13 -4.93 3.57 21.12
C ILE A 13 -3.59 3.71 21.83
N ASP A 14 -2.51 3.25 21.18
CA ASP A 14 -1.14 3.37 21.69
C ASP A 14 -0.52 4.66 21.16
N ALA A 15 -0.85 5.77 21.84
CA ALA A 15 -0.41 7.11 21.46
C ALA A 15 1.12 7.27 21.45
N PRO A 16 1.90 6.75 22.43
CA PRO A 16 3.36 6.82 22.39
C PRO A 16 3.97 6.18 21.14
N LYS A 17 3.46 5.02 20.71
CA LYS A 17 3.90 4.35 19.48
C LYS A 17 3.16 4.84 18.23
N LYS A 18 2.25 5.81 18.37
CA LYS A 18 1.42 6.39 17.31
C LYS A 18 0.67 5.32 16.51
N GLN A 19 0.05 4.36 17.18
CA GLN A 19 -0.61 3.24 16.53
C GLN A 19 -1.97 2.89 17.14
N PHE A 20 -2.81 2.27 16.33
CA PHE A 20 -4.05 1.61 16.72
C PHE A 20 -3.83 0.11 16.67
N VAL A 21 -4.22 -0.62 17.71
CA VAL A 21 -4.19 -2.08 17.73
C VAL A 21 -5.60 -2.60 17.86
N PHE A 22 -6.03 -3.41 16.90
CA PHE A 22 -7.24 -4.22 16.98
C PHE A 22 -6.84 -5.64 17.39
N MET A 23 -7.28 -6.04 18.57
CA MET A 23 -6.86 -7.27 19.24
C MET A 23 -8.10 -8.18 19.40
N PRO A 24 -8.40 -9.06 18.42
CA PRO A 24 -9.56 -9.95 18.53
C PRO A 24 -9.35 -10.93 19.68
N HIS A 25 -10.42 -11.30 20.39
CA HIS A 25 -10.32 -12.27 21.50
C HIS A 25 -9.82 -13.64 21.02
N ASN A 26 -10.07 -13.95 19.74
CA ASN A 26 -9.59 -15.15 19.06
C ASN A 26 -8.96 -14.73 17.72
N GLY A 27 -7.68 -15.02 17.53
CA GLY A 27 -6.97 -14.77 16.27
C GLY A 27 -5.75 -13.88 16.42
N GLN A 28 -5.30 -13.30 15.30
CA GLN A 28 -4.12 -12.46 15.24
C GLN A 28 -4.49 -10.97 15.26
N ASP A 29 -3.67 -10.19 15.94
CA ASP A 29 -3.85 -8.75 16.07
C ASP A 29 -3.58 -8.01 14.76
N ILE A 30 -4.32 -6.92 14.55
CA ILE A 30 -4.09 -5.98 13.47
C ILE A 30 -3.56 -4.69 14.10
N THR A 31 -2.31 -4.35 13.81
CA THR A 31 -1.70 -3.10 14.27
C THR A 31 -1.55 -2.13 13.10
N VAL A 32 -2.12 -0.93 13.25
CA VAL A 32 -2.05 0.16 12.28
C VAL A 32 -1.32 1.34 12.92
N GLY A 33 -0.03 1.50 12.59
CA GLY A 33 0.79 2.61 13.04
C GLY A 33 0.83 3.80 12.09
N ASN A 34 1.24 4.95 12.62
CA ASN A 34 1.67 6.13 11.87
C ASN A 34 3.18 6.11 11.60
N SER A 35 3.84 4.96 11.81
CA SER A 35 5.05 4.58 11.07
C SER A 35 4.80 5.00 9.62
N GLU A 36 5.69 5.79 9.02
CA GLU A 36 5.51 6.38 7.69
C GLU A 36 4.82 5.38 6.77
N THR A 37 3.49 5.47 6.64
CA THR A 37 2.75 4.66 5.69
C THR A 37 3.43 4.95 4.39
N GLY A 38 3.95 3.90 3.78
CA GLY A 38 4.91 4.00 2.71
C GLY A 38 4.58 5.10 1.73
N SER A 39 5.63 5.68 1.12
CA SER A 39 5.45 6.72 0.11
C SER A 39 4.34 6.37 -0.90
N ALA A 40 4.15 5.07 -1.18
CA ALA A 40 2.96 4.47 -1.78
C ALA A 40 2.45 3.23 -1.01
N SER A 41 1.13 3.07 -0.94
CA SER A 41 0.45 1.80 -0.62
C SER A 41 -0.33 1.29 -1.83
N PHE A 42 -0.76 0.03 -1.82
CA PHE A 42 -1.42 -0.59 -2.98
C PHE A 42 -2.70 -1.32 -2.58
N ILE A 43 -3.73 -1.19 -3.40
CA ILE A 43 -4.99 -1.96 -3.29
C ILE A 43 -5.23 -2.72 -4.59
N PRO A 44 -5.92 -3.88 -4.57
CA PRO A 44 -6.35 -4.56 -5.78
C PRO A 44 -7.20 -3.64 -6.67
N SER A 45 -7.02 -3.75 -7.99
CA SER A 45 -7.94 -3.14 -8.94
C SER A 45 -9.31 -3.83 -8.90
N GLU A 46 -10.34 -3.12 -9.36
CA GLU A 46 -11.70 -3.66 -9.46
C GLU A 46 -11.83 -4.65 -10.63
N ALA A 47 -12.84 -5.50 -10.58
CA ALA A 47 -13.15 -6.43 -11.66
C ALA A 47 -13.47 -5.65 -12.95
N GLY A 48 -12.73 -5.95 -14.04
CA GLY A 48 -12.87 -5.28 -15.33
C GLY A 48 -11.85 -4.18 -15.61
N ASP A 49 -10.98 -3.86 -14.63
CA ASP A 49 -9.89 -2.92 -14.87
C ASP A 49 -8.77 -3.55 -15.72
N THR A 50 -8.49 -2.97 -16.89
CA THR A 50 -7.52 -3.52 -17.85
C THR A 50 -6.14 -2.88 -17.76
N LEU A 51 -6.00 -1.81 -16.97
CA LEU A 51 -4.77 -1.03 -16.93
C LEU A 51 -3.72 -1.58 -15.96
N GLY A 52 -4.11 -2.42 -15.00
CA GLY A 52 -3.19 -3.08 -14.07
C GLY A 52 -3.93 -3.70 -12.88
N VAL A 53 -3.24 -4.52 -12.11
CA VAL A 53 -3.84 -5.30 -11.00
C VAL A 53 -3.78 -4.64 -9.62
N LEU A 54 -2.93 -3.62 -9.48
CA LEU A 54 -2.74 -2.90 -8.22
C LEU A 54 -2.84 -1.40 -8.48
N LYS A 55 -3.68 -0.70 -7.71
CA LYS A 55 -3.79 0.76 -7.70
C LYS A 55 -3.02 1.33 -6.52
N ALA A 56 -2.29 2.41 -6.78
CA ALA A 56 -1.59 3.18 -5.78
C ALA A 56 -2.58 3.97 -4.92
N VAL A 57 -2.34 3.99 -3.62
CA VAL A 57 -2.95 4.89 -2.64
C VAL A 57 -1.84 5.77 -2.10
N ILE A 58 -1.88 7.05 -2.46
CA ILE A 58 -0.79 8.00 -2.21
C ILE A 58 -1.25 9.07 -1.22
N ARG A 59 -0.52 9.19 -0.11
CA ARG A 59 -0.69 10.29 0.84
C ARG A 59 -0.18 11.60 0.24
N LYS A 60 -1.00 12.66 0.28
CA LYS A 60 -0.57 14.02 -0.12
C LYS A 60 0.68 14.43 0.67
N GLY A 61 1.67 14.98 -0.03
CA GLY A 61 2.95 15.40 0.56
C GLY A 61 3.99 14.29 0.75
N SER A 62 3.65 13.02 0.49
CA SER A 62 4.62 11.91 0.51
C SER A 62 5.70 12.07 -0.58
N ILE A 63 6.78 11.29 -0.47
CA ILE A 63 7.84 11.25 -1.50
C ILE A 63 7.24 10.85 -2.87
N ALA A 64 6.34 9.86 -2.93
CA ALA A 64 5.72 9.45 -4.19
C ALA A 64 4.80 10.55 -4.76
N TYR A 65 4.07 11.28 -3.89
CA TYR A 65 3.28 12.43 -4.31
C TYR A 65 4.15 13.52 -4.94
N LYS A 66 5.27 13.86 -4.27
CA LYS A 66 6.24 14.84 -4.77
C LYS A 66 6.88 14.40 -6.09
N LYS A 67 7.04 13.09 -6.31
CA LYS A 67 7.52 12.50 -7.58
C LYS A 67 6.43 12.31 -8.65
N GLY A 68 5.22 12.83 -8.45
CA GLY A 68 4.17 12.85 -9.48
C GLY A 68 3.21 11.66 -9.48
N ILE A 69 3.36 10.71 -8.56
CA ILE A 69 2.42 9.60 -8.40
C ILE A 69 1.17 10.09 -7.69
N ARG A 70 0.01 9.57 -8.09
CA ARG A 70 -1.30 9.95 -7.54
C ARG A 70 -2.07 8.70 -7.17
N THR A 71 -3.00 8.85 -6.23
CA THR A 71 -3.97 7.80 -5.93
C THR A 71 -4.74 7.43 -7.20
N GLY A 72 -4.85 6.13 -7.47
CA GLY A 72 -5.48 5.60 -8.67
C GLY A 72 -4.51 5.32 -9.83
N ASP A 73 -3.24 5.70 -9.75
CA ASP A 73 -2.23 5.21 -10.70
C ASP A 73 -2.04 3.70 -10.52
N TYR A 74 -1.87 2.97 -11.61
CA TYR A 74 -1.68 1.52 -11.64
C TYR A 74 -0.21 1.15 -11.52
N LEU A 75 0.13 0.20 -10.67
CA LEU A 75 1.47 -0.38 -10.64
C LEU A 75 1.61 -1.40 -11.77
N ILE A 76 2.55 -1.15 -12.68
CA ILE A 76 2.78 -1.98 -13.88
C ILE A 76 4.06 -2.81 -13.76
N GLU A 77 5.09 -2.25 -13.12
CA GLU A 77 6.41 -2.87 -13.04
C GLU A 77 7.14 -2.46 -11.76
N VAL A 78 7.95 -3.37 -11.23
CA VAL A 78 8.92 -3.10 -10.16
C VAL A 78 10.25 -3.73 -10.55
N ASN A 79 11.32 -2.93 -10.58
CA ASN A 79 12.68 -3.38 -10.93
C ASN A 79 12.75 -4.21 -12.24
N GLY A 80 12.03 -3.82 -13.29
CA GLY A 80 12.01 -4.57 -14.55
C GLY A 80 11.01 -5.73 -14.61
N ILE A 81 10.39 -6.10 -13.48
CA ILE A 81 9.44 -7.21 -13.40
C ILE A 81 8.01 -6.68 -13.53
N SER A 82 7.30 -7.15 -14.56
CA SER A 82 5.90 -6.79 -14.80
C SER A 82 4.98 -7.39 -13.74
N ILE A 83 4.08 -6.57 -13.21
CA ILE A 83 3.11 -6.95 -12.18
C ILE A 83 1.79 -7.32 -12.86
N LYS A 84 1.60 -8.61 -13.11
CA LYS A 84 0.40 -9.16 -13.77
C LYS A 84 -0.67 -9.67 -12.82
N ASP A 85 -0.29 -9.92 -11.58
CA ASP A 85 -1.17 -10.35 -10.50
C ASP A 85 -0.61 -9.90 -9.14
N ILE A 86 -1.44 -9.99 -8.11
CA ILE A 86 -1.07 -9.56 -6.76
C ILE A 86 0.02 -10.45 -6.14
N CYS A 87 0.03 -11.76 -6.47
CA CYS A 87 1.00 -12.70 -5.94
C CYS A 87 2.41 -12.38 -6.42
N THR A 88 2.55 -11.99 -7.69
CA THR A 88 3.81 -11.52 -8.28
C THR A 88 4.41 -10.41 -7.44
N TYR A 89 3.62 -9.40 -7.05
CA TYR A 89 4.09 -8.30 -6.22
C TYR A 89 4.41 -8.72 -4.77
N MET A 90 3.58 -9.59 -4.17
CA MET A 90 3.76 -10.05 -2.79
C MET A 90 4.99 -10.95 -2.62
N LEU A 91 5.32 -11.77 -3.62
CA LEU A 91 6.42 -12.73 -3.59
C LEU A 91 7.78 -12.12 -3.99
N MET A 92 7.82 -10.85 -4.42
CA MET A 92 9.09 -10.22 -4.79
C MET A 92 10.01 -10.08 -3.59
N GLU A 93 11.25 -10.54 -3.73
CA GLU A 93 12.28 -10.32 -2.72
C GLU A 93 12.56 -8.82 -2.54
N ARG A 94 12.57 -8.39 -1.29
CA ARG A 94 12.89 -7.00 -0.90
C ARG A 94 14.38 -6.91 -0.57
N LYS A 95 15.24 -7.12 -1.58
CA LYS A 95 16.70 -7.05 -1.43
C LYS A 95 17.22 -5.62 -1.27
N ASP A 96 16.63 -4.68 -2.00
CA ASP A 96 17.06 -3.29 -2.03
C ASP A 96 16.22 -2.40 -1.11
N GLU A 97 16.85 -1.42 -0.46
CA GLU A 97 16.14 -0.38 0.31
C GLU A 97 15.23 0.47 -0.59
N GLU A 98 15.61 0.66 -1.86
CA GLU A 98 14.83 1.37 -2.87
C GLU A 98 14.55 0.48 -4.08
N ALA A 99 13.36 0.62 -4.66
CA ALA A 99 13.00 -0.02 -5.93
C ALA A 99 12.57 1.01 -6.96
N LEU A 100 12.78 0.67 -8.24
CA LEU A 100 12.30 1.42 -9.39
C LEU A 100 10.88 0.94 -9.71
N PHE A 101 9.90 1.81 -9.52
CA PHE A 101 8.50 1.53 -9.80
C PHE A 101 8.07 2.20 -11.09
N LYS A 102 7.38 1.45 -11.95
CA LYS A 102 6.66 1.99 -13.09
C LYS A 102 5.17 1.98 -12.81
N PHE A 103 4.60 3.17 -12.84
CA PHE A 103 3.17 3.40 -12.71
C PHE A 103 2.57 3.80 -14.06
N ARG A 104 1.27 3.56 -14.22
CA ARG A 104 0.46 4.09 -15.33
C ARG A 104 -0.71 4.87 -14.76
N SER A 105 -0.90 6.11 -15.20
CA SER A 105 -2.09 6.86 -14.82
C SER A 105 -3.34 6.30 -15.50
N PRO A 106 -4.55 6.58 -14.99
CA PRO A 106 -5.80 6.25 -15.68
C PRO A 106 -5.91 6.82 -17.11
N LYS A 107 -5.13 7.85 -17.43
CA LYS A 107 -5.03 8.44 -18.77
C LYS A 107 -4.01 7.75 -19.68
N GLY A 108 -3.40 6.65 -19.25
CA GLY A 108 -2.39 5.90 -20.02
C GLY A 108 -0.97 6.46 -19.95
N ILE A 109 -0.72 7.54 -19.20
CA ILE A 109 0.62 8.13 -19.05
C ILE A 109 1.45 7.29 -18.07
N ASP A 110 2.60 6.78 -18.54
CA ASP A 110 3.56 6.05 -17.72
C ASP A 110 4.45 6.99 -16.88
N LYS A 111 4.72 6.62 -15.63
CA LYS A 111 5.55 7.36 -14.66
C LYS A 111 6.54 6.41 -14.02
N ILE A 112 7.82 6.76 -14.01
CA ILE A 112 8.88 5.92 -13.43
C ILE A 112 9.51 6.67 -12.26
N VAL A 113 9.53 6.05 -11.08
CA VAL A 113 10.06 6.67 -9.85
C VAL A 113 10.83 5.66 -9.00
N ARG A 114 11.95 6.09 -8.40
CA ARG A 114 12.60 5.33 -7.32
C ARG A 114 11.96 5.65 -5.99
N LEU A 115 11.54 4.65 -5.23
CA LEU A 115 10.93 4.83 -3.91
C LEU A 115 11.52 3.81 -2.93
N LYS A 116 11.66 4.20 -1.66
CA LYS A 116 11.99 3.26 -0.59
C LYS A 116 10.89 2.21 -0.46
N ARG A 117 11.26 0.92 -0.40
CA ARG A 117 10.29 -0.13 -0.08
C ARG A 117 9.93 0.02 1.39
N THR A 118 8.64 0.20 1.65
CA THR A 118 8.12 0.29 3.02
C THR A 118 7.82 -1.12 3.50
N ASN A 119 8.28 -1.45 4.70
CA ASN A 119 8.13 -2.78 5.29
C ASN A 119 6.68 -3.11 5.60
#